data_AF-A0A453QYI5-F1
#
_entry.id   AF-A0A453QYI5-F1
#
_cell.length_a   1.000
_cell.length_b   1.000
_cell.length_c   1.000
_cell.angle_alpha   90.00
_cell.angle_beta   90.00
_cell.angle_gamma   90.00
#
_symmetry.space_group_name_H-M   'P 1'
#
loop_
_entity.id
_entity.type
_entity.pdbx_description
1 polymer ?
#
loop_
_entity_poly.entity_id
_entity_poly.type
_entity_poly.pdbx_seq_one_letter_code
_entity_poly.pdbx_strand_id
1 'polypeptide(L)'
;PVLVQGPALQPAVNASLTHVLKYLDGSAKTYANAVQAYVHVRDTAAAHVLVFESPAAAGRYLCVADGAVLHREDVVTILRKFFPEYPIPSKSVVLIGHRSDDIALLRPSLSLFQPCQHTR
;
A
#
# COMPACT_ATOMS: atom_id res chain seq x y z
N PRO A 1 8.48 -4.36 -2.50
CA PRO A 1 7.17 -4.27 -1.81
C PRO A 1 6.59 -2.86 -1.91
N VAL A 2 5.28 -2.72 -1.70
CA VAL A 2 4.57 -1.42 -1.61
C VAL A 2 4.42 -1.01 -0.14
N LEU A 3 3.44 -0.18 0.25
CA LEU A 3 3.25 0.12 1.67
C LEU A 3 2.84 -1.14 2.42
N VAL A 4 3.75 -1.60 3.27
CA VAL A 4 3.57 -2.80 4.08
C VAL A 4 2.81 -2.44 5.35
N GLN A 5 1.62 -3.02 5.52
CA GLN A 5 0.75 -2.81 6.69
C GLN A 5 0.67 -4.08 7.52
N GLY A 6 0.48 -3.91 8.83
CA GLY A 6 0.30 -5.01 9.76
C GLY A 6 0.85 -4.69 11.15
N PRO A 7 0.75 -5.65 12.09
CA PRO A 7 1.24 -5.46 13.45
C PRO A 7 2.74 -5.17 13.48
N ALA A 8 3.14 -4.14 14.22
CA ALA A 8 4.55 -3.82 14.44
C ALA A 8 5.12 -4.74 15.54
N LEU A 9 6.30 -5.30 15.29
CA LEU A 9 7.04 -6.08 16.30
C LEU A 9 7.85 -5.21 17.27
N GLN A 10 7.96 -3.91 16.97
CA GLN A 10 8.69 -2.93 17.75
C GLN A 10 7.84 -1.66 17.93
N PRO A 11 8.07 -0.86 18.98
CA PRO A 11 7.32 0.38 19.23
C PRO A 11 7.61 1.49 18.22
N ALA A 12 8.71 1.39 17.47
CA ALA A 12 9.07 2.38 16.47
C ALA A 12 8.11 2.35 15.26
N VAL A 13 7.64 3.53 14.86
CA VAL A 13 6.76 3.71 13.70
C VAL A 13 7.60 3.82 12.43
N ASN A 14 7.33 2.96 11.45
CA ASN A 14 7.96 3.04 10.12
C ASN A 14 7.16 3.94 9.17
N ALA A 15 7.74 4.30 8.02
CA ALA A 15 7.10 5.18 7.05
C ALA A 15 5.72 4.68 6.57
N SER A 16 5.55 3.36 6.38
CA SER A 16 4.28 2.77 5.97
C SER A 16 3.19 2.93 7.02
N LEU A 17 3.53 2.80 8.30
CA LEU A 17 2.60 3.03 9.40
C LEU A 17 2.31 4.53 9.57
N THR A 18 3.33 5.39 9.47
CA THR A 18 3.16 6.86 9.49
C THR A 18 2.16 7.33 8.43
N HIS A 19 2.13 6.70 7.26
CA HIS A 19 1.21 7.05 6.18
C HIS A 19 -0.27 6.88 6.54
N VAL A 20 -0.59 5.95 7.44
CA VAL A 20 -1.94 5.73 7.97
C VAL A 20 -2.15 6.55 9.25
N LEU A 21 -1.17 6.51 10.17
CA LEU A 21 -1.26 7.17 11.47
C LEU A 21 -1.51 8.67 11.37
N LYS A 22 -0.93 9.34 10.37
CA LYS A 22 -1.15 10.78 10.15
C LYS A 22 -2.62 11.18 9.96
N TYR A 23 -3.49 10.24 9.58
CA TYR A 23 -4.93 10.47 9.47
C TYR A 23 -5.65 10.25 10.79
N LEU A 24 -5.15 9.35 11.62
CA LEU A 24 -5.72 9.07 12.92
C LEU A 24 -5.31 10.14 13.93
N ASP A 25 -4.05 10.56 13.97
CA ASP A 25 -3.57 11.61 14.87
C ASP A 25 -3.97 13.04 14.43
N GLY A 26 -4.55 13.17 13.24
CA GLY A 26 -4.97 14.45 12.68
C GLY A 26 -3.82 15.35 12.20
N SER A 27 -2.59 14.84 12.09
CA SER A 27 -1.45 15.55 11.51
C SER A 27 -1.71 15.92 10.04
N ALA A 28 -2.45 15.09 9.31
CA ALA A 28 -2.90 15.36 7.96
C ALA A 28 -4.38 15.80 7.94
N LYS A 29 -4.61 17.08 7.63
CA LYS A 29 -5.96 17.68 7.51
C LYS A 29 -6.65 17.39 6.17
N THR A 30 -5.90 16.92 5.19
CA THR A 30 -6.39 16.53 3.87
C THR A 30 -5.73 15.22 3.44
N TYR A 31 -6.32 14.56 2.47
CA TYR A 31 -5.72 13.39 1.81
C TYR A 31 -5.41 13.71 0.34
N ALA A 32 -4.40 13.06 -0.22
CA ALA A 32 -4.03 13.28 -1.63
C ALA A 32 -5.04 12.59 -2.56
N ASN A 33 -5.41 13.22 -3.67
CA ASN A 33 -6.12 12.56 -4.77
C ASN A 33 -5.11 11.69 -5.55
N ALA A 34 -4.82 10.51 -5.01
CA ALA A 34 -3.83 9.59 -5.53
C ALA A 34 -4.14 8.15 -5.11
N VAL A 35 -3.67 7.19 -5.90
CA VAL A 35 -3.75 5.76 -5.59
C VAL A 35 -2.50 5.29 -4.85
N GLN A 36 -2.66 4.32 -3.95
CA GLN A 36 -1.57 3.70 -3.22
C GLN A 36 -1.81 2.20 -3.15
N ALA A 37 -0.75 1.43 -3.45
CA ALA A 37 -0.75 0.00 -3.29
C ALA A 37 -0.35 -0.40 -1.85
N TYR A 38 -0.99 -1.44 -1.34
CA TYR A 38 -0.79 -1.99 0.01
C TYR A 38 -0.49 -3.50 -0.05
N VAL A 39 0.22 -3.98 0.96
CA VAL A 39 0.46 -5.41 1.17
C VAL A 39 0.55 -5.70 2.66
N HIS A 40 0.09 -6.88 3.10
CA HIS A 40 0.23 -7.26 4.50
C HIS A 40 1.66 -7.72 4.81
N VAL A 41 2.14 -7.45 6.02
CA VAL A 41 3.51 -7.80 6.44
C VAL A 41 3.79 -9.31 6.39
N ARG A 42 2.80 -10.14 6.69
CA ARG A 42 2.94 -11.60 6.60
C ARG A 42 3.10 -12.07 5.16
N ASP A 43 2.35 -11.48 4.23
CA ASP A 43 2.45 -11.82 2.81
C ASP A 43 3.80 -11.37 2.25
N THR A 44 4.29 -10.22 2.71
CA THR A 44 5.64 -9.75 2.37
C THR A 44 6.70 -10.72 2.88
N ALA A 45 6.60 -11.20 4.13
CA ALA A 45 7.55 -12.18 4.67
C ALA A 45 7.48 -13.51 3.90
N ALA A 46 6.28 -14.03 3.66
CA ALA A 46 6.08 -15.27 2.90
C ALA A 46 6.62 -15.16 1.47
N ALA A 47 6.45 -14.00 0.83
CA ALA A 47 7.01 -13.70 -0.48
C ALA A 47 8.54 -13.81 -0.49
N HIS A 48 9.22 -13.23 0.50
CA HIS A 48 10.68 -13.29 0.57
C HIS A 48 11.17 -14.72 0.75
N VAL A 49 10.51 -15.52 1.61
CA VAL A 49 10.82 -16.94 1.79
C VAL A 49 10.64 -17.72 0.49
N LEU A 50 9.49 -17.53 -0.20
CA LEU A 50 9.19 -18.23 -1.44
C LEU A 50 10.20 -17.93 -2.57
N VAL A 51 10.60 -16.67 -2.73
CA VAL A 51 11.64 -16.29 -3.71
C VAL A 51 12.99 -16.88 -3.34
N PHE A 52 13.33 -16.86 -2.05
CA PHE A 52 14.62 -17.35 -1.58
C PHE A 52 14.76 -18.87 -1.76
N GLU A 53 13.69 -19.63 -1.53
CA GLU A 53 13.71 -21.10 -1.60
C GLU A 53 13.56 -21.65 -3.02
N SER A 54 13.06 -20.85 -3.97
CA SER A 54 12.81 -21.29 -5.34
C SER A 54 14.07 -21.18 -6.22
N PRO A 55 14.65 -22.29 -6.70
CA PRO A 55 15.84 -22.24 -7.55
C PRO A 55 15.61 -21.60 -8.92
N ALA A 56 14.34 -21.52 -9.35
CA ALA A 56 13.93 -20.88 -10.60
C ALA A 56 13.65 -19.37 -10.42
N ALA A 57 13.67 -18.85 -9.20
CA ALA A 57 13.38 -17.45 -8.97
C ALA A 57 14.50 -16.56 -9.50
N ALA A 58 14.15 -15.65 -10.41
CA ALA A 58 15.06 -14.67 -10.96
C ALA A 58 14.37 -13.30 -11.16
N GLY A 59 15.17 -12.23 -11.18
CA GLY A 59 14.67 -10.89 -11.46
C GLY A 59 13.94 -10.23 -10.29
N ARG A 60 12.93 -9.39 -10.61
CA ARG A 60 12.20 -8.56 -9.64
C ARG A 60 10.75 -8.99 -9.54
N TYR A 61 10.21 -9.04 -8.31
CA TYR A 61 8.82 -9.39 -8.02
C TYR A 61 8.07 -8.19 -7.46
N LEU A 62 6.85 -7.97 -7.95
CA LEU A 62 5.91 -7.06 -7.32
C LEU A 62 5.23 -7.79 -6.17
N CYS A 63 5.17 -7.14 -5.00
CA CYS A 63 4.53 -7.70 -3.81
C CYS A 63 3.43 -6.72 -3.39
N VAL A 64 2.23 -6.99 -3.88
CA VAL A 64 1.00 -6.20 -3.71
C VAL A 64 -0.13 -7.19 -3.46
N ALA A 65 -0.99 -6.93 -2.48
CA ALA A 65 -2.16 -7.78 -2.26
C ALA A 65 -3.19 -7.55 -3.38
N ASP A 66 -3.88 -8.61 -3.80
CA ASP A 66 -4.90 -8.52 -4.85
C ASP A 66 -6.01 -7.55 -4.43
N GLY A 67 -6.42 -6.67 -5.35
CA GLY A 67 -7.39 -5.60 -5.07
C GLY A 67 -6.94 -4.53 -4.06
N ALA A 68 -5.68 -4.52 -3.61
CA ALA A 68 -5.17 -3.59 -2.58
C ALA A 68 -4.46 -2.36 -3.17
N VAL A 69 -4.80 -1.97 -4.39
CA VAL A 69 -4.47 -0.67 -4.98
C VAL A 69 -5.67 0.24 -4.75
N LEU A 70 -5.59 1.08 -3.71
CA LEU A 70 -6.72 1.85 -3.24
C LEU A 70 -6.54 3.32 -3.55
N HIS A 71 -7.63 4.00 -3.91
CA HIS A 71 -7.63 5.45 -3.87
C HIS A 71 -7.53 5.89 -2.40
N ARG A 72 -6.88 7.02 -2.15
CA ARG A 72 -6.72 7.57 -0.80
C ARG A 72 -8.08 7.78 -0.09
N GLU A 73 -9.12 8.07 -0.86
CA GLU A 73 -10.50 8.20 -0.38
C GLU A 73 -11.04 6.90 0.21
N ASP A 74 -10.77 5.76 -0.43
CA ASP A 74 -11.20 4.45 0.06
C ASP A 74 -10.54 4.17 1.41
N VAL A 75 -9.25 4.50 1.54
CA VAL A 75 -8.49 4.33 2.77
C VAL A 75 -9.09 5.18 3.90
N VAL A 76 -9.32 6.48 3.68
CA VAL A 76 -9.91 7.33 4.73
C VAL A 76 -11.36 6.94 5.05
N THR A 77 -12.10 6.39 4.09
CA THR A 77 -13.46 5.88 4.30
C THR A 77 -13.45 4.63 5.18
N ILE A 78 -12.52 3.70 4.92
CA ILE A 78 -12.27 2.55 5.78
C ILE A 78 -11.91 3.02 7.19
N LEU A 79 -10.97 3.95 7.34
CA LEU A 79 -10.58 4.48 8.65
C LEU A 79 -11.77 5.10 9.38
N ARG A 80 -12.61 5.91 8.72
CA ARG A 80 -13.80 6.52 9.36
C ARG A 80 -14.79 5.48 9.85
N LYS A 81 -14.95 4.38 9.11
CA LYS A 81 -15.85 3.30 9.48
C LYS A 81 -15.37 2.57 10.74
N PHE A 82 -14.07 2.33 10.87
CA PHE A 82 -13.50 1.57 11.98
C PHE A 82 -13.12 2.43 13.19
N PHE A 83 -12.84 3.72 12.98
CA PHE A 83 -12.30 4.65 13.97
C PHE A 83 -13.04 6.01 13.93
N PRO A 84 -14.38 6.03 14.11
CA PRO A 84 -15.19 7.24 13.96
C PRO A 84 -14.84 8.37 14.96
N GLU A 85 -14.19 8.04 16.07
CA GLU A 85 -13.77 8.98 17.11
C GLU A 85 -12.52 9.80 16.76
N TYR A 86 -11.79 9.42 15.70
CA TYR A 86 -10.56 10.08 15.30
C TYR A 86 -10.79 11.20 14.27
N PRO A 87 -9.93 12.24 14.23
CA PRO A 87 -10.04 13.40 13.32
C PRO A 87 -9.64 13.10 11.87
N ILE A 88 -10.26 12.09 11.26
CA ILE A 88 -9.92 11.61 9.92
C ILE A 88 -10.37 12.62 8.85
N PRO A 89 -9.51 13.02 7.90
CA PRO A 89 -9.83 14.05 6.93
C PRO A 89 -10.92 13.65 5.94
N SER A 90 -11.77 14.61 5.57
CA SER A 90 -12.84 14.45 4.56
C SER A 90 -12.54 15.11 3.22
N LYS A 91 -11.54 16.00 3.16
CA LYS A 91 -11.19 16.77 1.96
C LYS A 91 -9.96 16.22 1.25
N SER A 92 -10.02 16.18 -0.08
CA SER A 92 -8.90 15.80 -0.94
C SER A 92 -8.12 17.04 -1.42
N VAL A 93 -6.84 16.85 -1.74
CA VAL A 93 -6.01 17.83 -2.45
C VAL A 93 -5.30 17.15 -3.62
N VAL A 94 -5.18 17.86 -4.74
CA VAL A 94 -4.36 17.40 -5.86
C VAL A 94 -2.91 17.76 -5.53
N LEU A 95 -2.04 16.75 -5.46
CA LEU A 95 -0.61 17.00 -5.35
C LEU A 95 -0.10 17.37 -6.75
N ILE A 96 0.33 18.62 -6.94
CA ILE A 96 0.94 19.08 -8.18
C ILE A 96 2.37 18.52 -8.22
N GLY A 97 2.52 17.28 -8.67
CA GLY A 97 3.81 16.61 -8.82
C GLY A 97 3.66 15.09 -8.91
N HIS A 98 4.03 14.52 -10.06
CA HIS A 98 3.99 13.08 -10.42
C HIS A 98 2.62 12.50 -10.76
N ARG A 99 2.20 12.79 -11.99
CA ARG A 99 1.29 11.96 -12.79
C ARG A 99 1.89 10.55 -12.92
N SER A 100 1.40 9.60 -12.13
CA SER A 100 1.67 8.16 -12.34
C SER A 100 0.45 7.56 -13.02
N ASP A 101 0.32 7.81 -14.33
CA ASP A 101 -0.77 7.27 -15.16
C ASP A 101 -0.63 5.74 -15.40
N ASP A 102 0.43 5.10 -14.88
CA ASP A 102 0.79 3.71 -15.19
C ASP A 102 0.24 2.64 -14.20
N ILE A 103 -0.52 3.02 -13.16
CA ILE A 103 -1.03 2.03 -12.18
C ILE A 103 -2.34 1.35 -12.64
N ALA A 104 -2.98 1.83 -13.71
CA ALA A 104 -4.33 1.43 -14.11
C ALA A 104 -4.47 0.08 -14.86
N LEU A 105 -3.44 -0.78 -14.91
CA LEU A 105 -3.49 -2.02 -15.72
C LEU A 105 -3.32 -3.36 -14.96
N LEU A 106 -3.41 -3.38 -13.63
CA LEU A 106 -3.38 -4.63 -12.88
C LEU A 106 -4.78 -5.24 -12.75
N ARG A 107 -5.08 -6.18 -13.66
CA ARG A 107 -6.28 -7.02 -13.69
C ARG A 107 -6.45 -7.81 -12.37
N PRO A 108 -7.69 -8.01 -11.91
CA PRO A 108 -8.00 -8.69 -10.65
C PRO A 108 -8.07 -10.21 -10.88
N SER A 109 -6.99 -10.92 -10.57
CA SER A 109 -7.02 -12.38 -10.40
C SER A 109 -5.72 -12.86 -9.79
N LEU A 110 -5.57 -12.88 -8.47
CA LEU A 110 -4.75 -13.84 -7.69
C LEU A 110 -3.38 -14.28 -8.26
N SER A 111 -2.70 -13.45 -9.06
CA SER A 111 -1.53 -13.82 -9.86
C SER A 111 -0.45 -12.75 -9.81
N LEU A 112 -0.19 -12.19 -8.62
CA LEU A 112 0.82 -11.13 -8.45
C LEU A 112 2.06 -11.60 -7.70
N PHE A 113 2.49 -12.81 -8.04
CA PHE A 113 3.85 -13.29 -7.86
C PHE A 113 4.56 -13.47 -9.21
N GLN A 114 4.25 -12.61 -10.17
CA GLN A 114 4.88 -12.68 -11.49
C GLN A 114 6.14 -11.80 -11.53
N PRO A 115 7.19 -12.25 -12.23
CA PRO A 115 8.34 -11.40 -12.53
C PRO A 115 7.86 -10.16 -13.28
N CYS A 116 8.33 -8.99 -12.84
CA CYS A 116 8.00 -7.73 -13.50
C CYS A 116 8.52 -7.76 -14.94
N GLN A 117 7.62 -7.83 -15.93
CA GLN A 117 7.98 -7.88 -17.36
C GLN A 117 8.45 -6.52 -17.92
N HIS A 118 8.44 -5.46 -17.10
CA HIS A 118 8.94 -4.14 -17.47
C HIS A 118 10.37 -3.95 -16.92
N THR A 119 11.33 -4.55 -17.59
CA THR A 119 12.75 -4.16 -17.52
C THR A 119 13.11 -3.46 -18.83
N ARG A 120 13.15 -2.12 -18.79
CA ARG A 120 14.25 -1.40 -19.44
C ARG A 120 15.28 -1.10 -18.37
#